data_AF-A0A0B6ZNS2-F1
#
_entry.id   AF-A0A0B6ZNS2-F1
#
_cell.length_a   1.000
_cell.length_b   1.000
_cell.length_c   1.000
_cell.angle_alpha   90.00
_cell.angle_beta   90.00
_cell.angle_gamma   90.00
#
_symmetry.space_group_name_H-M   'P 1'
#
loop_
_entity.id
_entity.type
_entity.pdbx_description
1 polymer ?
#
loop_
_entity_poly.entity_id
_entity_poly.type
_entity_poly.pdbx_seq_one_letter_code
_entity_poly.pdbx_strand_id
1 'polypeptide(L)'
;MDQLQVHHEVFQALKQSFNDDSRLNKLLNCLTLPPMFTTFRFDTSRVECEPALKALSSCLAKQCEELQREKYDVFLHPSLPDCIIIK
;
A
#
# COMPACT_ATOMS: atom_id res chain seq x y z
N MET A 1 -19.12 7.37 0.29
CA MET A 1 -17.80 7.28 -0.37
C MET A 1 -17.51 8.65 -0.95
N ASP A 2 -16.44 9.28 -0.52
CA ASP A 2 -16.04 10.59 -1.04
C ASP A 2 -15.60 10.43 -2.50
N GLN A 3 -16.14 11.26 -3.40
CA GLN A 3 -15.71 11.27 -4.79
C GLN A 3 -14.37 12.00 -4.92
N LEU A 4 -13.44 11.43 -5.67
CA LEU A 4 -12.17 12.07 -5.98
C LEU A 4 -12.44 13.39 -6.70
N GLN A 5 -12.09 14.51 -6.07
CA GLN A 5 -12.15 15.82 -6.72
C GLN A 5 -10.95 15.98 -7.66
N VAL A 6 -11.18 15.69 -8.94
CA VAL A 6 -10.18 15.88 -9.99
C VAL A 6 -10.43 17.23 -10.67
N HIS A 7 -9.38 18.03 -10.87
CA HIS A 7 -9.48 19.27 -11.63
C HIS A 7 -10.05 19.00 -13.03
N HIS A 8 -10.96 19.85 -13.51
CA HIS A 8 -11.72 19.59 -14.73
C HIS A 8 -10.82 19.26 -15.94
N GLU A 9 -9.73 20.01 -16.12
CA GLU A 9 -8.78 19.81 -17.22
C GLU A 9 -8.07 18.45 -17.14
N VAL A 10 -7.72 18.01 -15.93
CA VAL A 10 -7.10 16.69 -15.69
C VAL A 10 -8.10 15.58 -15.99
N PHE A 11 -9.36 15.76 -15.59
CA PHE A 11 -10.41 14.80 -15.90
C PHE A 11 -10.64 14.68 -17.42
N GLN A 12 -10.66 15.79 -18.16
CA GLN A 12 -10.77 15.74 -19.63
C GLN A 12 -9.58 15.04 -20.29
N ALA A 13 -8.35 15.33 -19.83
CA ALA A 13 -7.16 14.67 -20.35
C ALA A 13 -7.17 13.15 -20.08
N LEU A 14 -7.59 12.74 -18.88
CA LEU A 14 -7.77 11.33 -18.54
C LEU A 14 -8.87 10.68 -19.41
N LYS A 15 -10.00 11.38 -19.61
CA LYS A 15 -11.08 10.89 -20.47
C LYS A 15 -10.63 10.71 -21.92
N GLN A 16 -9.84 11.62 -22.46
CA GLN A 16 -9.28 11.49 -23.81
C GLN A 16 -8.25 10.35 -23.93
N SER A 17 -7.55 10.03 -22.84
CA SER A 17 -6.53 8.99 -22.80
C SER A 17 -7.10 7.58 -22.56
N PHE A 18 -8.34 7.48 -22.06
CA PHE A 18 -9.01 6.22 -21.78
C PHE A 18 -10.05 5.92 -22.86
N ASN A 19 -9.94 4.73 -23.48
CA ASN A 19 -10.89 4.30 -24.51
C ASN A 19 -12.25 3.82 -23.95
N ASP A 20 -12.42 3.82 -22.62
CA ASP A 20 -13.58 3.25 -21.92
C ASP A 20 -13.86 4.01 -20.61
N ASP A 21 -14.98 4.73 -20.58
CA ASP A 21 -15.47 5.50 -19.44
C ASP A 21 -15.70 4.61 -18.20
N SER A 22 -16.07 3.33 -18.37
CA SER A 22 -16.24 2.38 -17.26
C SER A 22 -14.93 2.10 -16.54
N ARG A 23 -13.85 1.88 -17.30
CA ARG A 23 -12.51 1.66 -16.75
C ARG A 23 -11.95 2.90 -16.07
N LEU A 24 -12.19 4.08 -16.64
CA LEU A 24 -11.80 5.33 -16.00
C LEU A 24 -12.52 5.53 -14.66
N ASN A 25 -13.84 5.33 -14.62
CA ASN A 25 -14.61 5.44 -13.38
C ASN A 25 -14.15 4.44 -12.32
N LYS A 26 -13.84 3.20 -12.70
CA LYS A 26 -13.25 2.21 -11.79
C LYS A 26 -11.91 2.68 -11.23
N LEU A 27 -11.03 3.20 -12.08
CA LEU A 27 -9.73 3.74 -11.64
C LEU A 27 -9.91 4.88 -10.64
N LEU A 28 -10.74 5.88 -10.97
CA LEU A 28 -10.98 7.03 -10.09
C LEU A 28 -11.54 6.59 -8.72
N ASN A 29 -12.41 5.59 -8.70
CA ASN A 29 -12.90 4.98 -7.46
C ASN A 29 -11.81 4.20 -6.70
N CYS A 30 -10.91 3.51 -7.39
CA CYS A 30 -9.79 2.84 -6.73
C CYS A 30 -8.80 3.81 -6.10
N LEU A 31 -8.58 4.98 -6.71
CA LEU A 31 -7.63 5.98 -6.24
C LEU A 31 -8.08 6.72 -4.97
N THR A 32 -9.36 6.62 -4.58
CA THR A 32 -9.84 7.15 -3.28
C THR A 32 -9.59 6.19 -2.13
N LEU A 33 -9.21 4.94 -2.42
CA LEU A 33 -8.97 3.93 -1.42
C LEU A 33 -7.46 3.81 -1.14
N PRO A 34 -7.06 3.64 0.13
CA PRO A 34 -5.68 3.27 0.42
C PRO A 34 -5.37 1.89 -0.20
N PRO A 35 -4.11 1.63 -0.56
CA PRO A 35 -3.69 0.29 -0.94
C PRO A 35 -4.06 -0.73 0.15
N MET A 36 -4.46 -1.94 -0.27
CA MET A 36 -4.78 -3.03 0.66
C MET A 36 -3.59 -3.47 1.50
N PHE A 37 -2.37 -3.21 1.02
CA PHE A 37 -1.14 -3.59 1.69
C PHE A 37 -0.20 -2.38 1.76
N THR A 38 0.45 -2.23 2.91
CA THR A 38 1.61 -1.34 3.02
C THR A 38 2.86 -2.14 2.73
N THR A 39 3.75 -1.61 1.90
CA THR A 39 5.01 -2.28 1.56
C THR A 39 6.21 -1.48 2.05
N PHE A 40 7.25 -2.20 2.46
CA PHE A 40 8.51 -1.61 2.90
C PHE A 40 9.67 -2.33 2.24
N ARG A 41 10.60 -1.57 1.64
CA ARG A 41 11.86 -2.11 1.15
C ARG A 41 12.95 -1.84 2.18
N PHE A 42 13.63 -2.87 2.66
CA PHE A 42 14.75 -2.71 3.58
C PHE A 42 16.09 -2.71 2.83
N ASP A 43 17.08 -2.01 3.38
CA ASP A 43 18.42 -1.91 2.81
C ASP A 43 19.22 -3.17 3.12
N THR A 44 19.27 -4.09 2.16
CA THR A 44 19.98 -5.37 2.27
C THR A 44 21.50 -5.22 2.39
N SER A 45 22.07 -4.04 2.11
CA SER A 45 23.49 -3.78 2.34
C SER A 45 23.82 -3.55 3.82
N ARG A 46 22.81 -3.27 4.64
CA ARG A 46 22.96 -2.92 6.06
C ARG A 46 22.37 -3.95 7.01
N VAL A 47 21.30 -4.63 6.60
CA VAL A 47 20.54 -5.52 7.48
C VAL A 47 20.10 -6.77 6.72
N GLU A 48 20.26 -7.93 7.35
CA GLU A 48 19.73 -9.19 6.84
C GLU A 48 18.20 -9.23 6.93
N CYS A 49 17.61 -9.97 5.99
CA CYS A 49 16.16 -10.03 5.79
C CYS A 49 15.38 -10.55 7.01
N GLU A 50 15.77 -11.70 7.57
CA GLU A 50 15.06 -12.31 8.70
C GLU A 50 15.11 -11.45 9.98
N PRO A 51 16.28 -10.90 10.40
CA PRO A 51 16.34 -9.97 11.51
C PRO A 51 15.48 -8.72 11.30
N ALA A 52 15.48 -8.13 10.09
CA ALA A 52 14.69 -6.95 9.77
C ALA A 52 13.19 -7.23 9.91
N LEU A 53 12.72 -8.35 9.35
CA LEU A 53 11.33 -8.79 9.46
C LEU A 53 10.94 -8.99 10.92
N LYS A 54 11.75 -9.71 11.70
CA LYS A 54 11.46 -9.98 13.12
C LYS A 54 11.40 -8.70 13.95
N ALA A 55 12.32 -7.76 13.71
CA ALA A 55 12.35 -6.47 14.41
C ALA A 55 11.11 -5.63 14.07
N LEU A 56 10.75 -5.56 12.80
CA LEU A 56 9.56 -4.82 12.34
C LEU A 56 8.27 -5.42 12.90
N SER A 57 8.08 -6.74 12.80
CA SER A 57 6.90 -7.43 13.35
C SER A 57 6.78 -7.21 14.86
N SER A 58 7.90 -7.23 15.58
CA SER A 58 7.90 -6.98 17.04
C SER A 58 7.52 -5.54 17.37
N CYS A 59 7.99 -4.57 16.58
CA CYS A 59 7.66 -3.16 16.76
C CYS A 59 6.18 -2.88 16.48
N LEU A 60 5.66 -3.37 15.35
CA LEU A 60 4.25 -3.25 14.98
C LEU A 60 3.33 -3.92 16.00
N ALA A 61 3.67 -5.11 16.48
CA ALA A 61 2.88 -5.81 17.49
C ALA A 61 2.74 -4.98 18.79
N LYS A 62 3.82 -4.31 19.22
CA LYS A 62 3.78 -3.40 20.37
C LYS A 62 2.90 -2.18 20.11
N GLN A 63 3.03 -1.56 18.94
CA GLN A 63 2.19 -0.42 18.56
C GLN A 63 0.70 -0.81 18.51
N CYS A 64 0.37 -1.98 17.97
CA CYS A 64 -1.00 -2.49 17.96
C CYS A 64 -1.52 -2.70 19.38
N GLU A 65 -0.71 -3.28 20.28
CA GLU A 65 -1.09 -3.49 21.68
C GLU A 65 -1.33 -2.16 22.42
N GLU A 66 -0.40 -1.21 22.31
CA GLU A 66 -0.49 0.12 22.91
C GLU A 66 -1.72 0.91 22.42
N LEU A 67 -2.07 0.76 21.13
CA LEU A 67 -3.22 1.41 20.51
C LEU A 67 -4.51 0.60 20.60
N GLN A 68 -4.50 -0.58 21.25
CA GLN A 68 -5.62 -1.52 21.32
C GLN A 68 -6.21 -1.87 19.94
N ARG A 69 -5.33 -2.14 18.97
CA ARG A 69 -5.66 -2.55 17.60
C ARG A 69 -5.35 -4.01 17.35
N GLU A 70 -6.02 -4.59 16.36
CA GLU A 70 -5.68 -5.90 15.84
C GLU A 70 -4.23 -5.92 15.30
N LYS A 71 -3.60 -7.09 15.41
CA LYS A 71 -2.24 -7.29 14.90
C LYS A 71 -2.28 -7.47 13.40
N TYR A 72 -1.35 -6.83 12.71
CA TYR A 72 -1.16 -6.95 11.27
C TYR A 72 -0.31 -8.18 10.93
N ASP A 73 -0.61 -8.80 9.79
CA ASP A 73 0.25 -9.85 9.24
C ASP A 73 1.44 -9.21 8.53
N VAL A 74 2.66 -9.66 8.86
CA VAL A 74 3.90 -9.12 8.28
C VAL A 74 4.69 -10.26 7.67
N PHE A 75 4.96 -10.19 6.36
CA PHE A 75 5.62 -11.25 5.61
C PHE A 75 6.46 -10.70 4.45
N LEU A 76 7.35 -11.53 3.92
CA LEU A 76 8.18 -11.17 2.77
C LEU A 76 7.44 -11.41 1.47
N HIS A 77 7.65 -10.53 0.50
CA HIS A 77 7.11 -10.71 -0.83
C HIS A 77 7.79 -11.93 -1.50
N PRO A 78 7.02 -12.87 -2.09
CA PRO A 78 7.56 -14.14 -2.58
C PRO A 78 8.60 -13.99 -3.70
N SER A 79 8.49 -12.95 -4.51
CA SER A 79 9.40 -12.68 -5.64
C SER A 79 10.35 -11.50 -5.42
N LEU A 80 10.22 -10.75 -4.31
CA LEU A 80 10.99 -9.53 -4.05
C LEU A 80 11.62 -9.69 -2.65
N PRO A 81 12.84 -10.25 -2.56
CA PRO A 81 13.41 -10.70 -1.30
C PRO A 81 13.72 -9.57 -0.32
N ASP A 82 13.79 -8.32 -0.80
CA ASP A 82 14.04 -7.11 -0.03
C ASP A 82 12.75 -6.35 0.34
N CYS A 83 11.59 -6.91 0.02
CA CYS A 83 10.28 -6.27 0.19
C CYS A 83 9.44 -6.99 1.26
N ILE A 84 9.02 -6.24 2.26
CA ILE A 84 8.10 -6.67 3.31
C ILE A 84 6.70 -6.14 2.98
N ILE A 85 5.69 -6.96 3.25
CA ILE A 85 4.27 -6.66 3.11
C ILE A 85 3.64 -6.65 4.51
N ILE A 86 2.84 -5.62 4.79
CA ILE A 86 2.01 -5.47 5.98
C ILE A 86 0.55 -5.47 5.53
N LYS A 87 -0.24 -6.40 6.06
CA LYS A 87 -1.67 -6.55 5.80
C LYS A 87 -2.48 -6.20 7.02
#